data_AF-A0A350XGY1-F1
#
_entry.id   AF-A0A350XGY1-F1
#
_cell.length_a   1.000
_cell.length_b   1.000
_cell.length_c   1.000
_cell.angle_alpha   90.00
_cell.angle_beta   90.00
_cell.angle_gamma   90.00
#
_symmetry.space_group_name_H-M   'P 1'
#
loop_
_entity.id
_entity.type
_entity.pdbx_description
1 polymer ?
#
loop_
_entity_poly.entity_id
_entity_poly.type
_entity_poly.pdbx_seq_one_letter_code
_entity_poly.pdbx_strand_id
1 'polypeptide(L)' 'MVHTYEVLVDIKECTEPTTNAFRCGTTRYEIDAESKAKADGMARVQARNEHPLGIEYDVRVTRLLK' A
#
# COMPACT_ATOMS: atom_id res chain seq x y z
N MET A 1 9.46 5.22 19.84
CA MET A 1 10.65 5.01 19.01
C MET A 1 10.17 4.76 17.59
N VAL A 2 10.81 5.35 16.58
CA VAL A 2 10.43 5.16 15.17
C VAL A 2 11.26 4.03 14.60
N HIS A 3 10.61 3.15 13.84
CA HIS A 3 11.19 1.99 13.19
C HIS A 3 10.85 1.99 11.71
N THR A 4 11.71 1.39 10.89
CA THR A 4 11.44 1.22 9.45
C THR A 4 10.79 -0.14 9.23
N TYR A 5 9.57 -0.15 8.67
CA TYR A 5 8.83 -1.36 8.33
C TYR A 5 8.83 -1.59 6.82
N GLU A 6 8.98 -2.84 6.42
CA GLU A 6 8.61 -3.27 5.08
C GLU A 6 7.10 -3.51 5.04
N VAL A 7 6.42 -2.86 4.10
CA VAL A 7 4.99 -3.00 3.89
C VAL A 7 4.74 -3.31 2.42
N LEU A 8 4.04 -4.41 2.15
CA LEU A 8 3.54 -4.73 0.81
C LEU A 8 2.08 -4.28 0.71
N VAL A 9 1.73 -3.60 -0.37
CA VAL A 9 0.36 -3.21 -0.66
C VAL A 9 -0.06 -3.85 -1.97
N ASP A 10 -1.05 -4.74 -1.91
CA ASP A 10 -1.71 -5.27 -3.10
C ASP A 10 -2.77 -4.28 -3.54
N ILE A 11 -2.67 -3.82 -4.77
CA ILE A 11 -3.48 -2.75 -5.33
C ILE A 11 -4.24 -3.32 -6.51
N LYS A 12 -5.55 -3.11 -6.50
CA LYS A 12 -6.43 -3.34 -7.64
C LYS A 12 -6.85 -1.99 -8.18
N GLU A 13 -6.50 -1.69 -9.43
CA GLU A 13 -6.87 -0.45 -10.09
C GLU A 13 -7.77 -0.69 -11.28
N CYS A 14 -8.75 0.19 -11.47
CA CYS A 14 -9.55 0.19 -12.69
C CYS A 14 -8.71 0.78 -13.83
N THR A 15 -8.59 0.08 -14.95
CA THR A 15 -7.84 0.61 -16.10
C THR A 15 -8.68 1.60 -16.91
N GLU A 16 -10.00 1.42 -16.94
CA GLU A 16 -10.92 2.26 -17.70
C GLU A 16 -12.32 2.28 -17.03
N PRO A 17 -13.00 3.44 -16.94
CA PRO A 17 -14.31 3.55 -16.27
C PRO A 17 -15.44 2.72 -16.91
N THR A 18 -15.31 2.41 -18.19
CA THR A 18 -16.36 1.80 -19.03
C THR A 18 -16.19 0.31 -19.25
N THR A 19 -15.08 -0.28 -18.83
CA THR A 19 -14.83 -1.71 -18.96
C THR A 19 -14.57 -2.31 -17.58
N ASN A 20 -14.98 -3.56 -17.36
CA ASN A 20 -14.64 -4.31 -16.13
C ASN A 20 -13.14 -4.69 -16.08
N ALA A 21 -12.29 -4.01 -16.86
CA ALA A 21 -10.87 -4.24 -16.90
C ALA A 21 -10.22 -3.62 -15.67
N PHE A 22 -9.52 -4.46 -14.91
CA PHE A 22 -8.73 -4.06 -13.77
C PHE A 22 -7.32 -4.61 -13.91
N ARG A 23 -6.36 -3.88 -13.33
CA ARG A 23 -4.99 -4.34 -13.15
C ARG A 23 -4.74 -4.58 -11.67
N CYS A 24 -4.10 -5.70 -11.37
CA CYS A 24 -3.64 -6.01 -10.01
C CYS A 24 -2.11 -5.92 -9.99
N GLY A 25 -1.57 -5.35 -8.93
CA GLY A 25 -0.14 -5.30 -8.68
C GLY A 25 0.17 -5.25 -7.20
N THR A 26 1.41 -5.56 -6.84
CA THR A 26 1.89 -5.43 -5.46
C THR A 26 3.02 -4.41 -5.44
N THR A 27 2.90 -3.40 -4.59
CA THR A 27 3.94 -2.39 -4.40
C THR A 27 4.58 -2.54 -3.02
N ARG A 28 5.91 -2.45 -2.96
CA ARG A 28 6.69 -2.52 -1.72
C ARG A 28 7.02 -1.11 -1.24
N TYR A 29 6.70 -0.83 0.01
CA TYR A 29 7.01 0.42 0.71
C TYR A 29 7.92 0.16 1.90
N GLU A 30 8.82 1.10 2.15
CA GLU A 30 9.58 1.19 3.39
C GLU A 30 9.03 2.37 4.18
N ILE A 31 8.40 2.09 5.32
CA ILE A 31 7.65 3.08 6.10
C ILE A 31 8.27 3.25 7.47
N ASP A 32 8.71 4.47 7.75
CA ASP A 32 9.14 4.87 9.08
C ASP A 32 7.91 5.19 9.95
N ALA A 33 7.68 4.37 10.98
CA ALA A 33 6.55 4.52 11.88
C ALA A 33 6.88 4.11 13.31
N GLU A 34 6.09 4.59 14.26
CA GLU A 34 6.26 4.20 15.67
C GLU A 34 5.69 2.82 15.99
N SER A 35 4.86 2.26 15.10
CA SER A 35 4.23 0.96 15.26
C SER A 35 3.80 0.38 13.92
N LYS A 36 3.57 -0.95 13.89
CA LYS A 36 3.02 -1.65 12.71
C LYS A 36 1.68 -1.06 12.25
N ALA A 37 0.80 -0.69 13.19
CA ALA A 37 -0.51 -0.13 12.86
C ALA A 37 -0.40 1.26 12.20
N LYS A 38 0.56 2.09 12.63
CA LYS A 38 0.85 3.36 11.93
C LYS A 38 1.49 3.11 10.56
N ALA A 39 2.40 2.14 10.45
CA ALA A 39 3.03 1.77 9.19
C ALA A 39 2.00 1.33 8.14
N ASP A 40 1.02 0.53 8.56
CA ASP A 40 -0.11 0.08 7.74
C ASP A 40 -0.90 1.27 7.16
N GLY A 41 -1.38 2.16 8.04
CA GLY A 41 -2.15 3.33 7.62
C GLY A 41 -1.37 4.26 6.70
N MET A 42 -0.08 4.47 6.97
CA MET A 42 0.80 5.30 6.14
C MET A 42 1.04 4.67 4.77
N ALA A 43 1.33 3.36 4.70
CA ALA A 43 1.49 2.64 3.44
C ALA A 43 0.22 2.72 2.59
N ARG A 44 -0.96 2.59 3.21
CA ARG A 44 -2.24 2.72 2.50
C ARG A 44 -2.42 4.10 1.89
N VAL A 45 -2.12 5.16 2.66
CA VAL A 45 -2.23 6.54 2.18
C VAL A 45 -1.26 6.79 1.04
N GLN A 46 -0.02 6.31 1.16
CA GLN A 46 0.99 6.44 0.11
C GLN A 46 0.56 5.71 -1.17
N ALA A 47 0.14 4.44 -1.05
CA ALA A 47 -0.37 3.66 -2.17
C ALA A 47 -1.54 4.36 -2.86
N ARG A 48 -2.50 4.92 -2.10
CA ARG A 48 -3.63 5.67 -2.67
C ARG A 48 -3.22 6.93 -3.43
N ASN A 49 -2.16 7.61 -3.00
CA ASN A 49 -1.66 8.81 -3.68
C ASN A 49 -0.95 8.44 -5.00
N GLU A 50 -0.20 7.35 -5.01
CA GLU A 50 0.51 6.85 -6.20
C GLU A 50 -0.42 6.16 -7.20
N HIS A 51 -1.51 5.55 -6.71
CA HIS A 51 -2.49 4.78 -7.46
C HIS A 51 -3.90 5.34 -7.30
N PRO A 52 -4.20 6.58 -7.75
CA PRO A 52 -5.48 7.25 -7.46
C PRO A 52 -6.71 6.55 -8.06
N LEU A 53 -6.53 5.67 -9.05
CA LEU A 53 -7.58 4.84 -9.65
C LEU A 53 -7.73 3.48 -8.96
N GLY A 54 -7.01 3.25 -7.87
CA GLY A 54 -7.12 2.06 -7.04
C GLY A 54 -8.49 1.96 -6.37
N ILE A 55 -9.17 0.85 -6.63
CA ILE A 55 -10.47 0.49 -6.06
C ILE A 55 -10.32 -0.35 -4.80
N GLU A 56 -9.17 -1.00 -4.61
CA GLU A 56 -8.86 -1.82 -3.45
C GLU A 56 -7.36 -1.71 -3.12
N TYR A 57 -7.06 -1.70 -1.82
CA TYR A 57 -5.71 -1.67 -1.27
C TYR A 57 -5.67 -2.62 -0.07
N ASP A 58 -5.01 -3.75 -0.23
CA ASP A 58 -4.77 -4.70 0.86
C ASP A 58 -3.33 -4.53 1.36
N VAL A 59 -3.18 -4.26 2.65
CA VAL A 59 -1.91 -3.82 3.25
C VAL A 59 -1.37 -4.92 4.14
N ARG A 60 -0.09 -5.25 3.96
CA ARG A 60 0.60 -6.32 4.69
C ARG A 60 1.94 -5.82 5.19
N VAL A 61 2.03 -5.56 6.50
CA VAL A 61 3.30 -5.24 7.16
C VAL A 61 4.10 -6.53 7.35
N THR A 62 5.11 -6.75 6.50
CA THR A 62 5.81 -8.03 6.41
C THR A 62 6.96 -8.15 7.40
N ARG A 63 7.79 -7.11 7.53
CA ARG A 63 9.06 -7.17 8.28
C ARG A 63 9.39 -5.84 8.96
N LEU A 64 10.11 -5.94 10.08
CA LEU A 64 10.81 -4.80 10.68
C LEU A 64 12.22 -4.77 10.08
N LEU A 65 12.59 -3.66 9.44
CA LEU A 65 13.89 -3.52 8.79
C LEU A 65 14.93 -2.88 9.72
N LYS A 66 14.55 -1.84 10.45
CA LYS A 66 15.43 -1.05 11.34
C LYS A 66 14.69 -0.56 12.58
#